data_AF-A0A6I7QE87-F1
#
_entry.id   AF-A0A6I7QE87-F1
#
_cell.length_a   1.000
_cell.length_b   1.000
_cell.length_c   1.000
_cell.angle_alpha   90.00
_cell.angle_beta   90.00
_cell.angle_gamma   90.00
#
_symmetry.space_group_name_H-M   'P 1'
#
loop_
_entity.id
_entity.type
_entity.pdbx_description
1 polymer ?
#
loop_
_entity_poly.entity_id
_entity_poly.type
_entity_poly.pdbx_seq_one_letter_code
_entity_poly.pdbx_strand_id
1 'polypeptide(L)'
;MSTSELSESNYRRICFINWALSVPLLLIFSWPYFFLCQLLEIQRFVAFAGAILFALPFMLTILHGHVTMALGVVHRHHYYEWLQGYPFTYGVLFHPMIISTRFRLILFFVSLGVLAAGYLW
;
A
#
# COMPACT_ATOMS: atom_id res chain seq x y z
N MET A 1 -18.76 -15.70 24.56
CA MET A 1 -17.64 -14.73 24.60
C MET A 1 -17.22 -14.43 23.16
N SER A 2 -16.84 -13.18 22.85
CA SER A 2 -16.25 -12.65 21.59
C SER A 2 -17.11 -12.28 20.36
N THR A 3 -18.36 -11.80 20.52
CA THR A 3 -19.12 -11.20 19.38
C THR A 3 -18.76 -9.74 19.05
N SER A 4 -17.89 -9.10 19.85
CA SER A 4 -17.53 -7.67 19.71
C SER A 4 -16.41 -7.42 18.68
N GLU A 5 -15.40 -8.29 18.61
CA GLU A 5 -14.20 -8.06 17.79
C GLU A 5 -14.45 -8.23 16.29
N LEU A 6 -15.39 -9.11 15.92
CA LEU A 6 -15.80 -9.44 14.54
C LEU A 6 -17.04 -8.64 14.09
N SER A 7 -17.26 -7.45 14.64
CA SER A 7 -18.39 -6.60 14.24
C SER A 7 -18.03 -5.76 13.01
N GLU A 8 -18.99 -5.58 12.10
CA GLU A 8 -18.83 -4.76 10.90
C GLU A 8 -18.38 -3.32 11.22
N SER A 9 -18.83 -2.79 12.36
CA SER A 9 -18.41 -1.46 12.85
C SER A 9 -16.90 -1.40 13.11
N ASN A 10 -16.29 -2.49 13.57
CA ASN A 10 -14.85 -2.60 13.78
C ASN A 10 -14.10 -2.66 12.44
N TYR A 11 -14.62 -3.40 11.46
CA TYR A 11 -14.04 -3.44 10.11
C TYR A 11 -14.04 -2.08 9.42
N ARG A 12 -15.14 -1.32 9.55
CA ARG A 12 -15.21 0.06 9.04
C ARG A 12 -14.18 0.98 9.70
N ARG A 13 -13.98 0.87 11.02
CA ARG A 13 -12.96 1.64 11.75
C ARG A 13 -11.55 1.32 11.27
N ILE A 14 -11.21 0.03 11.14
CA ILE A 14 -9.90 -0.41 10.66
C ILE A 14 -9.67 0.08 9.22
N CYS A 15 -10.69 -0.02 8.36
CA CYS A 15 -10.61 0.50 7.00
C CYS A 15 -10.37 2.01 6.97
N PHE A 16 -11.08 2.78 7.79
CA PHE A 16 -10.92 4.22 7.88
C PHE A 16 -9.51 4.61 8.34
N ILE A 17 -8.99 3.94 9.38
CA ILE A 17 -7.62 4.15 9.87
C ILE A 17 -6.61 3.81 8.78
N ASN A 18 -6.77 2.67 8.10
CA ASN A 18 -5.87 2.29 7.01
C ASN A 18 -5.86 3.32 5.88
N TRP A 19 -7.02 3.88 5.53
CA TRP A 19 -7.13 4.91 4.50
C TRP A 19 -6.52 6.24 4.96
N ALA A 20 -6.71 6.60 6.23
CA ALA A 20 -6.05 7.77 6.81
C ALA A 20 -4.52 7.61 6.87
N LEU A 21 -4.02 6.39 7.08
CA LEU A 21 -2.59 6.08 7.10
C LEU A 21 -1.96 5.97 5.70
N SER A 22 -2.72 5.67 4.64
CA SER A 22 -2.15 5.46 3.31
C SER A 22 -1.49 6.73 2.75
N VAL A 23 -2.13 7.89 2.90
CA VAL A 23 -1.63 9.18 2.42
C VAL A 23 -0.28 9.58 3.07
N PRO A 24 -0.14 9.64 4.41
CA PRO A 24 1.13 10.00 5.03
C PRO A 24 2.23 8.97 4.75
N LEU A 25 1.90 7.67 4.70
CA LEU A 25 2.90 6.64 4.37
C LEU A 25 3.41 6.80 2.94
N LEU A 26 2.52 7.06 1.99
CA LEU A 26 2.91 7.29 0.60
C LEU A 26 3.86 8.48 0.48
N LEU A 27 3.58 9.59 1.17
CA LEU A 27 4.47 10.76 1.20
C LEU A 27 5.85 10.42 1.79
N ILE A 28 5.88 9.78 2.97
CA ILE A 28 7.14 9.44 3.66
C ILE A 28 8.00 8.49 2.81
N PHE A 29 7.41 7.45 2.22
CA PHE A 29 8.18 6.48 1.42
C PHE A 29 8.53 6.97 0.02
N SER A 30 7.86 8.01 -0.49
CA SER A 30 8.20 8.61 -1.78
C SER A 30 9.50 9.41 -1.75
N TRP A 31 9.84 9.99 -0.58
CA TRP A 31 10.98 10.89 -0.41
C TRP A 31 12.35 10.26 -0.74
N PRO A 32 12.71 9.06 -0.21
CA PRO A 32 14.00 8.44 -0.50
C PRO A 32 14.26 8.27 -2.00
N TYR A 33 13.24 7.83 -2.75
CA TYR A 33 13.34 7.66 -4.19
C TYR A 33 13.48 9.01 -4.91
N PHE A 34 12.71 10.01 -4.49
CA PHE A 34 12.76 11.34 -5.08
C PHE A 34 14.13 12.01 -4.86
N PHE A 35 14.69 11.93 -3.65
CA PHE A 35 16.04 12.45 -3.38
C PHE A 35 17.11 11.71 -4.18
N LEU A 36 16.99 10.40 -4.34
CA LEU A 36 17.90 9.62 -5.18
C LEU A 36 17.84 10.08 -6.64
N CYS A 37 16.63 10.32 -7.17
CA CYS A 37 16.47 10.87 -8.51
C CYS A 37 17.08 12.27 -8.66
N GLN A 38 16.93 13.14 -7.65
CA GLN A 38 17.55 14.46 -7.66
C GLN A 38 19.08 14.38 -7.65
N LEU A 39 19.66 13.46 -6.87
CA LEU A 39 21.11 13.24 -6.83
C LEU A 39 21.66 12.73 -8.16
N LEU A 40 20.86 11.97 -8.89
CA LEU A 40 21.19 11.41 -10.20
C LEU A 40 20.79 12.33 -11.38
N GLU A 41 20.33 13.55 -11.09
CA GLU A 41 19.87 14.55 -12.07
C GLU A 41 18.74 14.05 -13.02
N ILE A 42 17.96 13.07 -12.57
CA ILE A 42 16.85 12.49 -13.34
C ILE A 42 15.71 13.50 -13.48
N GLN A 43 15.08 13.53 -14.65
CA GLN A 43 13.96 14.42 -14.93
C GLN A 43 12.83 14.32 -13.88
N ARG A 44 12.31 15.48 -13.47
CA ARG A 44 11.30 15.59 -12.39
C ARG A 44 10.05 14.74 -12.66
N PHE A 45 9.60 14.65 -13.91
CA PHE A 45 8.41 13.87 -14.25
C PHE A 45 8.61 12.36 -13.96
N VAL A 46 9.77 11.83 -14.36
CA VAL A 46 10.15 10.43 -14.10
C VAL A 46 10.37 10.21 -12.59
N ALA A 47 10.98 11.19 -11.91
CA ALA A 47 11.19 11.14 -10.47
C ALA A 47 9.88 11.06 -9.69
N PHE A 48 8.86 11.86 -10.02
CA PHE A 48 7.56 11.80 -9.36
C PHE A 48 6.82 10.48 -9.62
N ALA A 49 6.78 10.03 -10.88
CA ALA A 49 6.13 8.76 -11.22
C ALA A 49 6.81 7.57 -10.52
N GLY A 50 8.15 7.51 -10.55
CA GLY A 50 8.92 6.48 -9.89
C GLY A 50 8.80 6.52 -8.37
N ALA A 51 8.76 7.71 -7.76
CA ALA A 51 8.63 7.86 -6.30
C ALA A 51 7.30 7.32 -5.79
N ILE A 52 6.20 7.54 -6.51
CA ILE A 52 4.89 6.97 -6.18
C ILE A 52 4.93 5.45 -6.32
N LEU A 53 5.45 4.93 -7.45
CA LEU A 53 5.56 3.49 -7.68
C LEU A 53 6.41 2.79 -6.64
N PHE A 54 7.49 3.43 -6.17
CA PHE A 54 8.35 2.94 -5.11
C PHE A 54 7.65 2.96 -3.74
N ALA A 55 6.89 3.99 -3.43
CA ALA A 55 6.22 4.15 -2.14
C ALA A 55 5.05 3.16 -1.93
N LEU A 56 4.32 2.84 -3.01
CA LEU A 56 3.15 1.95 -2.98
C LEU A 56 3.42 0.59 -2.31
N PRO A 57 4.44 -0.21 -2.68
CA PRO A 57 4.69 -1.51 -2.04
C PRO A 57 4.98 -1.40 -0.54
N PHE A 58 5.67 -0.36 -0.08
CA PHE A 58 5.94 -0.15 1.35
C PHE A 58 4.68 0.25 2.11
N MET A 59 3.92 1.20 1.57
CA MET A 59 2.61 1.59 2.10
C MET A 59 1.71 0.36 2.25
N LEU A 60 1.56 -0.44 1.20
CA LEU A 60 0.74 -1.65 1.21
C LEU A 60 1.22 -2.70 2.22
N THR A 61 2.54 -2.83 2.41
CA THR A 61 3.11 -3.75 3.41
C THR A 61 2.73 -3.32 4.82
N ILE A 62 2.84 -2.03 5.15
CA ILE A 62 2.48 -1.52 6.47
C ILE A 62 0.98 -1.61 6.72
N LEU A 63 0.15 -1.25 5.73
CA LEU A 63 -1.31 -1.36 5.86
C LEU A 63 -1.74 -2.82 6.06
N HIS A 64 -1.14 -3.76 5.32
CA HIS A 64 -1.38 -5.19 5.53
C HIS A 64 -0.93 -5.66 6.91
N GLY A 65 0.23 -5.18 7.38
CA GLY A 65 0.71 -5.45 8.73
C GLY A 65 -0.23 -4.92 9.81
N HIS A 66 -0.74 -3.70 9.65
CA HIS A 66 -1.71 -3.09 10.58
C HIS A 66 -3.00 -3.91 10.68
N VAL A 67 -3.58 -4.34 9.55
CA VAL A 67 -4.77 -5.23 9.55
C VAL A 67 -4.48 -6.53 10.27
N THR A 68 -3.31 -7.12 10.03
CA THR A 68 -2.91 -8.39 10.65
C THR A 68 -2.72 -8.25 12.16
N MET A 69 -2.20 -7.11 12.64
CA MET A 69 -2.08 -6.82 14.06
C MET A 69 -3.43 -6.52 14.72
N ALA A 70 -4.33 -5.81 14.03
CA ALA A 70 -5.62 -5.39 14.57
C ALA A 70 -6.65 -6.52 14.67
N LEU A 71 -6.64 -7.50 13.75
CA LEU A 71 -7.61 -8.60 13.70
C LEU A 71 -7.02 -9.98 14.01
N GLY A 72 -5.69 -10.10 13.95
CA GLY A 72 -5.00 -11.38 14.01
C GLY A 72 -5.04 -12.16 12.68
N VAL A 73 -4.10 -13.09 12.52
CA VAL A 73 -3.90 -13.87 11.30
C VAL A 73 -5.13 -14.71 10.93
N VAL A 74 -5.87 -15.18 11.93
CA VAL A 74 -7.03 -16.07 11.76
C VAL A 74 -8.26 -15.32 11.23
N HIS A 75 -8.52 -14.11 11.71
CA HIS A 75 -9.74 -13.35 11.36
C HIS A 75 -9.57 -12.45 10.14
N ARG A 76 -8.35 -12.25 9.62
CA ARG A 76 -8.09 -11.42 8.44
C ARG A 76 -8.88 -11.85 7.20
N HIS A 77 -9.19 -13.14 7.08
CA HIS A 77 -9.97 -13.69 5.98
C HIS A 77 -11.37 -13.07 5.92
N HIS A 78 -12.06 -13.03 7.06
CA HIS A 78 -13.42 -12.48 7.15
C HIS A 78 -13.45 -10.98 6.84
N TYR A 79 -12.38 -10.25 7.20
CA TYR A 79 -12.23 -8.85 6.82
C TYR A 79 -12.09 -8.67 5.31
N TYR A 80 -11.28 -9.51 4.64
CA TYR A 80 -11.11 -9.44 3.19
C TYR A 80 -12.35 -9.88 2.42
N GLU A 81 -13.08 -10.89 2.89
CA GLU A 81 -14.39 -11.27 2.34
C GLU A 81 -15.40 -10.13 2.46
N TRP A 82 -15.48 -9.49 3.64
CA TRP A 82 -16.35 -8.33 3.83
C TRP A 82 -15.97 -7.18 2.88
N LEU A 83 -14.67 -6.97 2.65
CA LEU A 83 -14.18 -5.94 1.74
C LEU A 83 -14.53 -6.22 0.27
N GLN A 84 -14.59 -7.49 -0.14
CA GLN A 84 -15.05 -7.87 -1.48
C GLN A 84 -16.51 -7.51 -1.73
N GLY A 85 -17.34 -7.41 -0.68
CA GLY A 85 -18.72 -6.93 -0.77
C GLY A 85 -18.84 -5.44 -1.09
N TYR A 86 -17.78 -4.65 -0.92
CA TYR A 86 -17.76 -3.19 -1.12
C TYR A 86 -16.57 -2.71 -1.98
N PRO A 87 -16.45 -3.19 -3.24
CA PRO A 87 -15.27 -2.98 -4.08
C PRO A 87 -15.04 -1.50 -4.43
N PHE A 88 -16.12 -0.73 -4.60
CA PHE A 88 -16.05 0.68 -5.06
C PHE A 88 -15.95 1.72 -3.94
N THR A 89 -16.22 1.35 -2.69
CA THR A 89 -16.22 2.28 -1.54
C THR A 89 -15.06 2.05 -0.59
N TYR A 90 -14.79 0.79 -0.24
CA TYR A 90 -13.76 0.44 0.74
C TYR A 90 -12.66 -0.46 0.15
N GLY A 91 -12.94 -1.17 -0.95
CA GLY A 91 -12.07 -2.19 -1.53
C GLY A 91 -11.05 -1.75 -2.58
N VAL A 92 -11.09 -0.50 -3.09
CA VAL A 92 -10.25 -0.08 -4.24
C VAL A 92 -8.75 -0.26 -3.97
N LEU A 93 -8.28 0.01 -2.76
CA LEU A 93 -6.87 -0.14 -2.36
C LEU A 93 -6.54 -1.49 -1.72
N PHE A 94 -7.54 -2.35 -1.50
CA PHE A 94 -7.41 -3.53 -0.64
C PHE A 94 -7.96 -4.80 -1.29
N HIS A 95 -8.02 -4.82 -2.62
CA HIS A 95 -8.29 -6.05 -3.35
C HIS A 95 -7.24 -7.11 -2.97
N PRO A 96 -7.61 -8.39 -2.75
CA PRO A 96 -6.68 -9.45 -2.30
C PRO A 96 -5.41 -9.57 -3.16
N MET A 97 -5.47 -9.15 -4.42
CA MET A 97 -4.35 -9.09 -5.36
C MET A 97 -3.26 -8.08 -4.94
N ILE A 98 -3.66 -6.94 -4.36
CA ILE A 98 -2.76 -5.87 -3.89
C ILE A 98 -2.00 -6.29 -2.62
N ILE A 99 -2.56 -7.25 -1.86
CA ILE A 99 -1.96 -7.82 -0.64
C ILE A 99 -0.96 -8.94 -0.95
N SER A 100 -0.93 -9.46 -2.17
CA SER A 100 0.04 -10.48 -2.54
C SER A 100 1.46 -9.93 -2.50
N THR A 101 2.35 -10.62 -1.79
CA THR A 101 3.79 -10.29 -1.73
C THR A 101 4.39 -10.21 -3.13
N ARG A 102 3.92 -11.03 -4.07
CA ARG A 102 4.37 -11.02 -5.46
C ARG A 102 4.06 -9.69 -6.16
N PHE A 103 2.85 -9.15 -5.96
CA PHE A 103 2.46 -7.87 -6.54
C PHE A 103 3.32 -6.72 -6.02
N ARG A 104 3.57 -6.70 -4.70
CA ARG A 104 4.45 -5.69 -4.08
C ARG A 104 5.88 -5.76 -4.60
N LEU A 105 6.42 -6.97 -4.77
CA LEU A 105 7.75 -7.17 -5.34
C LEU A 105 7.81 -6.71 -6.81
N ILE A 106 6.79 -7.03 -7.62
CA ILE A 106 6.73 -6.57 -9.01
C ILE A 106 6.72 -5.04 -9.08
N LEU A 107 5.88 -4.37 -8.28
CA LEU A 107 5.87 -2.90 -8.21
C LEU A 107 7.23 -2.32 -7.83
N PHE A 108 7.89 -2.93 -6.85
CA PHE A 108 9.24 -2.53 -6.45
C PHE A 108 10.25 -2.69 -7.59
N PHE A 109 10.29 -3.84 -8.26
CA PHE A 109 11.19 -4.04 -9.41
C PHE A 109 10.88 -3.11 -10.58
N VAL A 110 9.60 -2.84 -10.85
CA VAL A 110 9.19 -1.84 -11.85
C VAL A 110 9.71 -0.45 -11.46
N SER A 111 9.63 -0.05 -10.19
CA SER A 111 10.18 1.23 -9.74
C SER A 111 11.70 1.33 -9.95
N LEU A 112 12.45 0.24 -9.73
CA LEU A 112 13.88 0.20 -10.01
C LEU A 112 14.18 0.25 -11.52
N GLY A 113 13.33 -0.39 -12.34
CA GLY A 113 13.41 -0.31 -13.79
C GLY A 113 13.20 1.12 -14.30
N VAL A 114 12.22 1.84 -13.74
CA VAL A 114 11.99 3.27 -14.04
C VAL A 114 13.19 4.12 -13.63
N LEU A 115 13.79 3.86 -12.47
CA LEU A 115 15.00 4.55 -12.02
C LEU A 115 16.17 4.33 -13.00
N ALA A 116 16.42 3.07 -13.38
CA ALA A 116 17.49 2.73 -14.31
C ALA A 116 17.26 3.33 -15.69
N ALA A 117 16.02 3.28 -16.20
CA ALA A 117 15.66 3.91 -17.47
C ALA A 117 15.85 5.43 -17.41
N GLY A 118 15.45 6.08 -16.32
CA GLY A 118 15.63 7.52 -16.11
C GLY A 118 17.07 7.96 -15.89
N TYR A 119 17.97 7.05 -15.48
CA TYR A 119 19.40 7.32 -15.36
C TYR A 119 20.15 7.15 -16.69
N LEU A 120 19.68 6.24 -17.56
CA LEU A 120 20.30 5.96 -18.86
C LEU A 120 19.84 6.93 -19.98
N TRP A 121 18.80 7.72 -19.72
CA TRP A 121 18.24 8.72 -20.64
C TRP A 121 18.62 10.13 -20.20
#